data_AF-A0A4Q9LWZ8-F1
#
_entry.id   AF-A0A4Q9LWZ8-F1
#
_cell.length_a   1.000
_cell.length_b   1.000
_cell.length_c   1.000
_cell.angle_alpha   90.00
_cell.angle_beta   90.00
_cell.angle_gamma   90.00
#
_symmetry.space_group_name_H-M   'P 1'
#
loop_
_entity.id
_entity.type
_entity.pdbx_description
1 polymer ?
#
loop_
_entity_poly.entity_id
_entity_poly.type
_entity_poly.pdbx_seq_one_letter_code
_entity_poly.pdbx_strand_id
1 'polypeptide(L)'
;MFYENLRLASKNFLGFYCCYKLYMLSVNNIKEYFIQIYRFVFFRRPKKIFYRKHVDEFIFELIDYLKIHGVNHPGIFRIPGNKIEYENIFKTIETDKTYEFEKYGIDTNAAILKLYIRKNLNGLIQKSIVPTLNRLFLGRVNSDEIKIIEKYFPFTFCEDSRKLLLAIFDMFTLISNNSHINRMTLEYLFIIFSPTIFPEMLIQDLEIIKEQIKFLNTTIFFEYNRIPDDIMIEMESFIRNIDFFC
;
A
#
# COMPACT_ATOMS: atom_id res chain seq x y z
N MET A 1 11.35 18.52 -3.73
CA MET A 1 11.84 18.23 -2.35
C MET A 1 11.93 16.72 -2.10
N PHE A 2 12.81 16.19 -1.24
CA PHE A 2 12.85 14.75 -0.91
C PHE A 2 11.92 14.38 0.25
N TYR A 3 11.22 13.25 0.15
CA TYR A 3 10.28 12.75 1.16
C TYR A 3 10.97 12.48 2.50
N GLU A 4 12.17 11.89 2.49
CA GLU A 4 12.86 11.56 3.75
C GLU A 4 13.28 12.78 4.56
N ASN A 5 13.45 13.93 3.89
CA ASN A 5 13.81 15.18 4.55
C ASN A 5 12.60 15.84 5.25
N LEU A 6 11.38 15.33 5.05
CA LEU A 6 10.21 15.83 5.74
C LEU A 6 10.14 15.38 7.19
N ARG A 7 9.74 16.29 8.07
CA ARG A 7 9.35 15.96 9.45
C ARG A 7 8.13 15.04 9.43
N LEU A 8 7.99 14.22 10.46
CA LEU A 8 6.87 13.29 10.62
C LEU A 8 5.50 13.98 10.46
N ALA A 9 5.30 15.16 11.06
CA ALA A 9 4.04 15.90 10.92
C ALA A 9 3.72 16.23 9.45
N SER A 10 4.72 16.66 8.67
CA SER A 10 4.60 16.97 7.25
C SER A 10 4.36 15.71 6.41
N LYS A 11 5.08 14.61 6.68
CA LYS A 11 4.85 13.31 6.01
C LYS A 11 3.41 12.84 6.18
N ASN A 12 2.86 12.98 7.38
CA ASN A 12 1.48 12.62 7.66
C ASN A 12 0.46 13.52 6.99
N PHE A 13 0.72 14.83 6.99
CA PHE A 13 -0.17 15.76 6.32
C PHE A 13 -0.16 15.54 4.80
N LEU A 14 1.00 15.26 4.21
CA LEU A 14 1.13 14.86 2.82
C LEU A 14 0.33 13.59 2.53
N GLY A 15 0.50 12.53 3.34
CA GLY A 15 -0.28 11.30 3.26
C GLY A 15 -1.79 11.53 3.27
N PHE A 16 -2.23 12.34 4.22
CA PHE A 16 -3.62 12.77 4.32
C PHE A 16 -4.08 13.54 3.07
N TYR A 17 -3.31 14.54 2.64
CA TYR A 17 -3.64 15.41 1.52
C TYR A 17 -3.77 14.62 0.21
N CYS A 18 -2.83 13.71 -0.06
CA CYS A 18 -2.87 12.87 -1.25
C CYS A 18 -4.07 11.91 -1.23
N CYS A 19 -4.36 11.28 -0.08
CA CYS A 19 -5.58 10.49 0.07
C CYS A 19 -6.85 11.32 -0.17
N TYR A 20 -6.90 12.54 0.35
CA TYR A 20 -8.00 13.46 0.12
C TYR A 20 -8.15 13.79 -1.37
N LYS A 21 -7.09 14.21 -2.05
CA LYS A 21 -7.12 14.56 -3.48
C LYS A 21 -7.62 13.41 -4.34
N LEU A 22 -7.16 12.19 -4.07
CA LEU A 22 -7.66 11.00 -4.76
C LEU A 22 -9.11 10.73 -4.41
N TYR A 23 -9.49 10.71 -3.14
CA TYR A 23 -10.88 10.51 -2.71
C TYR A 23 -11.85 11.47 -3.40
N MET A 24 -11.47 12.75 -3.55
CA MET A 24 -12.30 13.76 -4.21
C MET A 24 -12.59 13.45 -5.68
N LEU A 25 -11.74 12.68 -6.38
CA LEU A 25 -12.07 12.21 -7.72
C LEU A 25 -13.33 11.35 -7.71
N SER A 26 -13.51 10.49 -6.71
CA SER A 26 -14.69 9.61 -6.62
C SER A 26 -15.99 10.29 -6.19
N VAL A 27 -15.95 11.56 -5.76
CA VAL A 27 -17.13 12.29 -5.27
C VAL A 27 -17.91 12.87 -6.45
N ASN A 28 -19.12 12.36 -6.67
CA ASN A 28 -19.90 12.69 -7.86
C ASN A 28 -20.84 13.90 -7.69
N ASN A 29 -21.01 14.43 -6.47
CA ASN A 29 -21.89 15.58 -6.22
C ASN A 29 -21.22 16.66 -5.38
N ILE A 30 -21.38 17.91 -5.83
CA ILE A 30 -20.91 19.14 -5.17
C ILE A 30 -21.38 19.25 -3.71
N LYS A 31 -22.60 18.77 -3.37
CA LYS A 31 -23.09 18.79 -1.98
C LYS A 31 -22.29 17.86 -1.08
N GLU A 32 -21.96 16.66 -1.55
CA GLU A 32 -21.09 15.73 -0.81
C GLU A 32 -19.68 16.31 -0.69
N TYR A 33 -19.16 16.91 -1.76
CA TYR A 33 -17.89 17.63 -1.76
C TYR A 33 -17.83 18.69 -0.66
N PHE A 34 -18.81 19.60 -0.60
CA PHE A 34 -18.89 20.64 0.41
C PHE A 34 -19.13 20.10 1.82
N ILE A 35 -19.99 19.08 1.99
CA ILE A 35 -20.22 18.45 3.30
C ILE A 35 -18.94 17.80 3.82
N GLN A 36 -18.14 17.16 2.96
CA GLN A 36 -16.90 16.53 3.38
C GLN A 36 -15.82 17.56 3.71
N ILE A 37 -15.70 18.65 2.94
CA ILE A 37 -14.85 19.79 3.29
C ILE A 37 -15.29 20.40 4.63
N TYR A 38 -16.59 20.63 4.82
CA TYR A 38 -17.13 21.18 6.06
C TYR A 38 -16.87 20.26 7.26
N ARG A 39 -17.13 18.95 7.12
CA ARG A 39 -16.80 17.95 8.16
C ARG A 39 -15.31 17.91 8.47
N PHE A 40 -14.48 18.14 7.47
CA PHE A 40 -13.04 18.15 7.61
C PHE A 40 -12.53 19.39 8.36
N VAL A 41 -12.97 20.58 7.95
CA VAL A 41 -12.62 21.87 8.57
C VAL A 41 -13.13 21.95 10.01
N PHE A 42 -14.42 21.65 10.24
CA PHE A 42 -15.06 21.90 11.54
C PHE A 42 -14.97 20.74 12.53
N PHE A 43 -14.94 19.48 12.07
CA PHE A 43 -14.97 18.32 12.98
C PHE A 43 -13.63 17.58 13.12
N ARG A 44 -12.57 18.00 12.41
CA ARG A 44 -11.21 17.41 12.48
C ARG A 44 -11.23 15.88 12.62
N ARG A 45 -11.88 15.18 11.67
CA ARG A 45 -11.89 13.70 11.62
C ARG A 45 -10.95 13.13 10.54
N PRO A 46 -9.64 13.45 10.52
CA PRO A 46 -8.71 12.95 9.51
C PRO A 46 -8.58 11.41 9.56
N LYS A 47 -8.85 10.80 10.71
CA LYS A 47 -8.76 9.34 10.95
C LYS A 47 -9.62 8.48 10.00
N LYS A 48 -10.65 9.04 9.37
CA LYS A 48 -11.46 8.30 8.37
C LYS A 48 -10.86 8.31 6.96
N ILE A 49 -10.06 9.33 6.64
CA ILE A 49 -9.49 9.53 5.29
C ILE A 49 -8.07 8.97 5.23
N PHE A 50 -7.34 9.01 6.33
CA PHE A 50 -5.98 8.53 6.39
C PHE A 50 -5.73 7.86 7.73
N TYR A 51 -5.22 6.62 7.68
CA TYR A 51 -4.81 5.89 8.86
C TYR A 51 -3.37 5.44 8.71
N ARG A 52 -2.58 5.64 9.76
CA ARG A 52 -1.28 5.01 9.88
C ARG A 52 -1.51 3.53 10.12
N LYS A 53 -0.83 2.69 9.37
CA LYS A 53 -0.69 1.27 9.66
C LYS A 53 0.60 1.13 10.46
N HIS A 54 0.49 0.58 11.67
CA HIS A 54 1.65 0.10 12.39
C HIS A 54 2.05 -1.25 11.76
N VAL A 55 3.34 -1.45 11.54
CA VAL A 55 3.88 -2.72 11.07
C VAL A 55 4.89 -3.19 12.11
N ASP A 56 4.74 -4.42 12.56
CA ASP A 56 5.64 -4.99 13.56
C ASP A 56 7.02 -5.23 12.96
N GLU A 57 8.08 -4.95 13.73
CA GLU A 57 9.46 -4.96 13.26
C GLU A 57 9.87 -6.30 12.61
N PHE A 58 9.40 -7.42 13.16
CA PHE A 58 9.68 -8.76 12.64
C PHE A 58 9.26 -8.95 11.17
N ILE A 59 8.32 -8.15 10.66
CA ILE A 59 7.90 -8.21 9.26
C ILE A 59 8.98 -7.67 8.34
N PHE A 60 9.74 -6.66 8.77
CA PHE A 60 10.88 -6.16 8.01
C PHE A 60 12.02 -7.18 8.03
N GLU A 61 12.31 -7.77 9.20
CA GLU A 61 13.26 -8.87 9.34
C GLU A 61 12.87 -10.09 8.48
N LEU A 62 11.58 -10.42 8.42
CA LEU A 62 11.05 -11.49 7.57
C LEU A 62 11.30 -11.22 6.08
N ILE A 63 11.11 -9.97 5.64
CA ILE A 63 11.38 -9.58 4.26
C ILE A 63 12.88 -9.72 3.96
N ASP A 64 13.75 -9.26 4.86
CA ASP A 64 15.20 -9.40 4.69
C ASP A 64 15.64 -10.87 4.68
N TYR A 65 15.08 -11.72 5.55
CA TYR A 65 15.28 -13.15 5.52
C TYR A 65 14.87 -13.76 4.17
N LEU A 66 13.70 -13.40 3.63
CA LEU A 66 13.24 -13.87 2.31
C LEU A 66 14.10 -13.35 1.16
N LYS A 67 14.67 -12.14 1.26
CA LYS A 67 15.63 -11.60 0.29
C LYS A 67 16.94 -12.38 0.27
N ILE A 68 17.39 -12.88 1.42
CA ILE A 68 18.63 -13.65 1.53
C ILE A 68 18.41 -15.12 1.15
N HIS A 69 17.38 -15.75 1.70
CA HIS A 69 17.19 -17.20 1.62
C HIS A 69 16.13 -17.65 0.60
N GLY A 70 15.19 -16.76 0.25
CA GLY A 70 14.05 -17.08 -0.60
C GLY A 70 14.25 -16.80 -2.09
N VAL A 71 15.23 -15.97 -2.46
CA VAL A 71 15.40 -15.49 -3.85
C VAL A 71 15.62 -16.62 -4.85
N ASN A 72 16.25 -17.72 -4.47
CA ASN A 72 16.46 -18.88 -5.36
C ASN A 72 15.43 -20.01 -5.16
N HIS A 73 14.47 -19.85 -4.24
CA HIS A 73 13.49 -20.88 -3.92
C HIS A 73 12.44 -21.03 -5.04
N PRO A 74 12.35 -22.20 -5.72
CA PRO A 74 11.42 -22.39 -6.82
C PRO A 74 9.96 -22.17 -6.41
N GLY A 75 9.27 -21.27 -7.10
CA GLY A 75 7.87 -20.97 -6.85
C GLY A 75 7.62 -20.20 -5.55
N ILE A 76 8.60 -19.47 -5.01
CA ILE A 76 8.42 -18.60 -3.85
C ILE A 76 7.14 -17.74 -3.99
N PHE A 77 6.38 -17.64 -2.89
CA PHE A 77 5.03 -17.05 -2.81
C PHE A 77 3.92 -17.78 -3.58
N ARG A 78 4.21 -18.57 -4.60
CA ARG A 78 3.22 -19.38 -5.33
C ARG A 78 2.88 -20.65 -4.57
N ILE A 79 3.89 -21.33 -4.03
CA ILE A 79 3.71 -22.57 -3.28
C ILE A 79 3.08 -22.26 -1.91
N PRO A 80 2.05 -22.99 -1.47
CA PRO A 80 1.45 -22.78 -0.16
C PRO A 80 2.40 -23.25 0.95
N GLY A 81 2.51 -22.46 2.01
CA GLY A 81 3.18 -22.86 3.25
C GLY A 81 2.32 -23.78 4.13
N ASN A 82 2.87 -24.20 5.27
CA ASN A 82 2.14 -25.01 6.24
C ASN A 82 1.06 -24.17 6.94
N LYS A 83 -0.21 -24.49 6.63
CA LYS A 83 -1.40 -23.78 7.14
C LYS A 83 -1.48 -23.73 8.66
N ILE A 84 -1.17 -24.83 9.33
CA ILE A 84 -1.27 -24.92 10.80
C ILE A 84 -0.26 -23.98 11.45
N GLU A 85 0.94 -23.87 10.88
CA GLU A 85 2.01 -23.03 11.40
C GLU A 85 1.71 -21.54 11.20
N TYR A 86 1.32 -21.13 9.99
CA TYR A 86 1.12 -19.70 9.73
C TYR A 86 -0.18 -19.14 10.31
N GLU A 87 -1.23 -19.94 10.50
CA GLU A 87 -2.49 -19.46 11.12
C GLU A 87 -2.37 -19.25 12.63
N ASN A 88 -1.45 -19.97 13.28
CA ASN A 88 -1.20 -19.84 14.72
C ASN A 88 -0.15 -18.78 15.07
N ILE A 89 0.50 -18.18 14.06
CA ILE A 89 1.63 -17.28 14.30
C ILE A 89 1.23 -15.98 14.98
N PHE A 90 0.09 -15.38 14.62
CA PHE A 90 -0.34 -14.13 15.25
C PHE A 90 -0.71 -14.31 16.72
N LYS A 91 -1.28 -15.47 17.08
CA LYS A 91 -1.49 -15.82 18.49
C LYS A 91 -0.17 -16.03 19.23
N THR A 92 0.86 -16.53 18.55
CA THR A 92 2.17 -16.81 19.15
C THR A 92 2.96 -15.53 19.37
N ILE A 93 2.93 -14.62 18.40
CA ILE A 93 3.56 -13.30 18.47
C ILE A 93 2.90 -12.42 19.52
N GLU A 94 1.57 -12.47 19.67
CA GLU A 94 0.84 -11.76 20.73
C GLU A 94 1.22 -12.21 22.15
N THR A 95 1.83 -13.40 22.31
CA THR A 95 2.28 -13.95 23.60
C THR A 95 3.76 -13.68 23.93
N ASP A 96 4.35 -12.63 23.33
CA ASP A 96 5.75 -12.19 23.52
C ASP A 96 6.81 -13.27 23.18
N LYS A 97 6.49 -14.21 22.29
CA LYS A 97 7.48 -15.15 21.76
C LYS A 97 8.15 -14.57 20.52
N THR A 98 9.48 -14.61 20.50
CA THR A 98 10.29 -14.24 19.32
C THR A 98 9.98 -15.18 18.16
N TYR A 99 9.80 -14.61 16.97
CA TYR A 99 9.62 -15.38 15.74
C TYR A 99 10.98 -15.84 15.22
N GLU A 100 11.20 -17.15 15.14
CA GLU A 100 12.45 -17.74 14.65
C GLU A 100 12.26 -18.23 13.21
N PHE A 101 12.78 -17.48 12.23
CA PHE A 101 12.58 -17.71 10.80
C PHE A 101 13.00 -19.10 10.34
N GLU A 102 14.10 -19.63 10.90
CA GLU A 102 14.73 -20.89 10.54
C GLU A 102 13.90 -22.11 10.98
N LYS A 103 12.99 -21.94 11.96
CA LYS A 103 12.05 -22.99 12.35
C LYS A 103 10.98 -23.26 11.29
N TYR A 104 10.83 -22.36 10.31
CA TYR A 104 9.82 -22.43 9.26
C TYR A 104 10.46 -22.56 7.88
N GLY A 105 9.82 -23.33 6.99
CA GLY A 105 10.21 -23.37 5.59
C GLY A 105 9.99 -22.02 4.88
N ILE A 106 10.69 -21.80 3.76
CA ILE A 106 10.57 -20.57 2.95
C ILE A 106 9.11 -20.31 2.54
N ASP A 107 8.37 -21.35 2.14
CA ASP A 107 6.95 -21.20 1.74
C ASP A 107 6.04 -20.80 2.93
N THR A 108 6.34 -21.29 4.13
CA THR A 108 5.62 -20.89 5.35
C THR A 108 5.94 -19.43 5.71
N ASN A 109 7.21 -19.05 5.72
CA ASN A 109 7.66 -17.66 5.90
C ASN A 109 6.99 -16.70 4.90
N ALA A 110 6.97 -17.07 3.61
CA ALA A 110 6.30 -16.34 2.54
C ALA A 110 4.78 -16.25 2.73
N ALA A 111 4.14 -17.30 3.23
CA ALA A 111 2.72 -17.30 3.56
C ALA A 111 2.38 -16.39 4.75
N ILE A 112 3.24 -16.35 5.77
CA ILE A 112 3.09 -15.50 6.96
C ILE A 112 3.11 -14.02 6.56
N LEU A 113 4.06 -13.61 5.73
CA LEU A 113 4.13 -12.23 5.21
C LEU A 113 2.81 -11.85 4.51
N LYS A 114 2.34 -12.69 3.58
CA LYS A 114 1.08 -12.46 2.87
C LYS A 114 -0.11 -12.36 3.82
N LEU A 115 -0.17 -13.24 4.82
CA LEU A 115 -1.28 -13.29 5.76
C LEU A 115 -1.29 -12.07 6.68
N TYR A 116 -0.13 -11.62 7.17
CA TYR A 116 -0.02 -10.44 8.02
C TYR A 116 -0.57 -9.21 7.31
N ILE A 117 -0.12 -8.97 6.08
CA ILE A 117 -0.58 -7.82 5.29
C ILE A 117 -2.11 -7.94 5.04
N ARG A 118 -2.58 -9.13 4.66
CA ARG A 118 -3.99 -9.32 4.32
C ARG A 118 -4.93 -9.22 5.53
N LYS A 119 -4.57 -9.81 6.67
CA LYS A 119 -5.44 -9.93 7.84
C LYS A 119 -5.20 -8.85 8.89
N ASN A 120 -3.95 -8.60 9.26
CA ASN A 120 -3.62 -7.61 10.30
C ASN A 120 -3.70 -6.18 9.75
N LEU A 121 -3.22 -5.96 8.52
CA LEU A 121 -3.24 -4.62 7.92
C LEU A 121 -4.48 -4.34 7.06
N ASN A 122 -5.23 -5.38 6.65
CA ASN A 122 -6.31 -5.31 5.66
C ASN A 122 -5.81 -4.64 4.36
N GLY A 123 -4.80 -5.25 3.75
CA GLY A 123 -4.10 -4.72 2.58
C GLY A 123 -3.04 -3.68 2.94
N LEU A 124 -2.40 -3.08 1.94
CA LEU A 124 -1.52 -1.91 2.09
C LEU A 124 -2.22 -0.62 1.64
N ILE A 125 -3.11 -0.71 0.66
CA ILE A 125 -3.83 0.44 0.12
C ILE A 125 -4.73 1.07 1.18
N GLN A 126 -4.74 2.40 1.23
CA GLN A 126 -5.62 3.18 2.10
C GLN A 126 -7.08 2.98 1.67
N LYS A 127 -7.94 2.55 2.60
CA LYS A 127 -9.38 2.35 2.35
C LYS A 127 -10.09 3.57 1.74
N SER A 128 -9.63 4.78 2.06
CA SER A 128 -10.21 6.02 1.55
C SER A 128 -10.08 6.18 0.03
N ILE A 129 -9.05 5.58 -0.60
CA ILE A 129 -8.83 5.71 -2.04
C ILE A 129 -9.47 4.57 -2.85
N VAL A 130 -10.02 3.56 -2.18
CA VAL A 130 -10.71 2.41 -2.80
C VAL A 130 -11.80 2.83 -3.80
N PRO A 131 -12.68 3.81 -3.50
CA PRO A 131 -13.70 4.24 -4.48
C PRO A 131 -13.09 4.78 -5.78
N THR A 132 -11.96 5.47 -5.68
CA THR A 132 -11.24 6.03 -6.84
C THR A 132 -10.56 4.94 -7.65
N LEU A 133 -9.92 3.99 -6.98
CA LEU A 133 -9.33 2.82 -7.63
C LEU A 133 -10.40 1.93 -8.29
N ASN A 134 -11.57 1.76 -7.67
CA ASN A 134 -12.69 1.06 -8.31
C ASN A 134 -13.12 1.76 -9.60
N ARG A 135 -13.24 3.09 -9.61
CA ARG A 135 -13.52 3.85 -10.84
C ARG A 135 -12.43 3.62 -11.89
N LEU A 136 -11.16 3.65 -11.49
CA LEU A 136 -10.03 3.39 -12.37
C LEU A 136 -10.13 2.01 -13.02
N PHE A 137 -10.28 0.96 -12.22
CA PHE A 137 -10.31 -0.42 -12.72
C PHE A 137 -11.57 -0.75 -13.53
N LEU A 138 -12.67 -0.03 -13.30
CA LEU A 138 -13.88 -0.12 -14.12
C LEU A 138 -13.80 0.70 -15.42
N GLY A 139 -12.66 1.35 -15.72
CA GLY A 139 -12.51 2.21 -16.89
C GLY A 139 -13.36 3.48 -16.84
N ARG A 140 -13.73 3.95 -15.64
CA ARG A 140 -14.62 5.11 -15.41
C ARG A 140 -13.87 6.38 -15.06
N VAL A 141 -12.59 6.46 -15.43
CA VAL A 141 -11.74 7.64 -15.26
C VAL A 141 -11.20 8.09 -16.61
N ASN A 142 -11.01 9.41 -16.78
CA ASN A 142 -10.39 9.96 -17.99
C ASN A 142 -8.86 10.05 -17.87
N SER A 143 -8.18 10.44 -18.96
CA SER A 143 -6.72 10.53 -19.00
C SER A 143 -6.11 11.51 -17.99
N ASP A 144 -6.82 12.60 -17.66
CA ASP A 144 -6.34 13.59 -16.71
C ASP A 144 -6.50 13.09 -15.27
N GLU A 145 -7.59 12.38 -14.96
CA GLU A 145 -7.77 11.70 -13.69
C GLU A 145 -6.70 10.62 -13.47
N ILE A 146 -6.29 9.87 -14.51
CA ILE A 146 -5.19 8.90 -14.42
C ILE A 146 -3.89 9.59 -14.01
N LYS A 147 -3.51 10.70 -14.66
CA LYS A 147 -2.30 11.46 -14.30
C LYS A 147 -2.35 11.97 -12.85
N ILE A 148 -3.53 12.38 -12.38
CA ILE A 148 -3.72 12.75 -10.97
C ILE A 148 -3.49 11.53 -10.08
N ILE A 149 -4.06 10.36 -10.40
CA ILE A 149 -3.83 9.13 -9.65
C ILE A 149 -2.33 8.81 -9.56
N GLU A 150 -1.62 8.78 -10.68
CA GLU A 150 -0.18 8.50 -10.75
C GLU A 150 0.65 9.51 -9.94
N LYS A 151 0.29 10.80 -10.01
CA LYS A 151 0.98 11.89 -9.28
C LYS A 151 0.83 11.77 -7.77
N TYR A 152 -0.38 11.47 -7.27
CA TYR A 152 -0.66 11.52 -5.83
C TYR A 152 -0.55 10.18 -5.12
N PHE A 153 -0.77 9.06 -5.81
CA PHE A 153 -0.77 7.71 -5.23
C PHE A 153 0.50 7.35 -4.44
N PRO A 154 1.74 7.63 -4.92
CA PRO A 154 2.97 7.27 -4.21
C PRO A 154 3.07 7.85 -2.80
N PHE A 155 2.42 8.99 -2.59
CA PHE A 155 2.46 9.75 -1.36
C PHE A 155 1.24 9.50 -0.47
N THR A 156 0.38 8.53 -0.79
CA THR A 156 -0.71 8.07 0.08
C THR A 156 -0.25 7.15 1.21
N PHE A 157 1.00 6.68 1.15
CA PHE A 157 1.65 5.86 2.17
C PHE A 157 2.54 6.72 3.07
N CYS A 158 2.58 6.40 4.36
CA CYS A 158 3.42 7.10 5.34
C CYS A 158 4.06 6.13 6.32
N GLU A 159 5.26 6.46 6.79
CA GLU A 159 6.01 5.69 7.79
C GLU A 159 6.05 4.19 7.44
N ASP A 160 5.64 3.31 8.35
CA ASP A 160 5.75 1.86 8.23
C ASP A 160 5.04 1.31 7.00
N SER A 161 3.87 1.85 6.63
CA SER A 161 3.15 1.42 5.43
C SER A 161 3.94 1.71 4.14
N ARG A 162 4.68 2.83 4.13
CA ARG A 162 5.53 3.22 3.01
C ARG A 162 6.80 2.38 2.99
N LYS A 163 7.46 2.23 4.15
CA LYS A 163 8.65 1.36 4.29
C LYS A 163 8.33 -0.06 3.83
N LEU A 164 7.20 -0.61 4.26
CA LEU A 164 6.75 -1.96 3.91
C LEU A 164 6.49 -2.10 2.40
N LEU A 165 5.80 -1.13 1.78
CA LEU A 165 5.58 -1.14 0.34
C LEU A 165 6.90 -1.15 -0.44
N LEU A 166 7.83 -0.27 -0.07
CA LEU A 166 9.14 -0.17 -0.74
C LEU A 166 9.99 -1.43 -0.50
N ALA A 167 9.97 -2.00 0.69
CA ALA A 167 10.66 -3.25 1.01
C ALA A 167 10.11 -4.44 0.19
N ILE A 168 8.79 -4.50 0.00
CA ILE A 168 8.15 -5.51 -0.85
C ILE A 168 8.55 -5.33 -2.31
N PHE A 169 8.53 -4.09 -2.82
CA PHE A 169 8.94 -3.81 -4.19
C PHE A 169 10.40 -4.17 -4.44
N ASP A 170 11.30 -3.81 -3.53
CA ASP A 170 12.71 -4.19 -3.59
C ASP A 170 12.89 -5.72 -3.60
N MET A 171 12.22 -6.43 -2.67
CA MET A 171 12.23 -7.89 -2.64
C MET A 171 11.69 -8.51 -3.94
N PHE A 172 10.60 -7.97 -4.50
CA PHE A 172 10.03 -8.46 -5.75
C PHE A 172 10.98 -8.26 -6.93
N THR A 173 11.65 -7.10 -7.00
CA THR A 173 12.69 -6.87 -8.01
C THR A 173 13.80 -7.90 -7.88
N LEU A 174 14.33 -8.14 -6.68
CA LEU A 174 15.39 -9.14 -6.43
C LEU A 174 14.96 -10.57 -6.84
N ILE A 175 13.75 -10.99 -6.44
CA ILE A 175 13.21 -12.29 -6.82
C ILE A 175 13.05 -12.37 -8.34
N SER A 176 12.46 -11.35 -8.97
CA SER A 176 12.21 -11.35 -10.41
C SER A 176 13.48 -11.40 -11.27
N ASN A 177 14.57 -10.79 -10.79
CA ASN A 177 15.88 -10.87 -11.45
C ASN A 177 16.44 -12.29 -11.47
N ASN A 178 16.03 -13.14 -10.53
CA ASN A 178 16.38 -14.57 -10.47
C ASN A 178 15.27 -15.50 -10.98
N SER A 179 14.32 -14.98 -11.78
CA SER A 179 13.19 -15.73 -12.33
C SER A 179 13.57 -16.95 -13.18
N HIS A 180 14.79 -16.99 -13.73
CA HIS A 180 15.32 -18.17 -14.41
C HIS A 180 15.51 -19.38 -13.48
N ILE A 181 15.77 -19.15 -12.18
CA ILE A 181 15.90 -20.18 -11.13
C ILE A 181 14.55 -20.36 -10.44
N ASN A 182 14.01 -19.29 -9.84
CA ASN A 182 12.84 -19.39 -8.97
C ASN A 182 11.50 -19.45 -9.73
N ARG A 183 11.49 -19.17 -11.04
CA ARG A 183 10.30 -19.16 -11.93
C ARG A 183 9.26 -18.07 -11.62
N MET A 184 9.63 -17.03 -10.89
CA MET A 184 8.75 -15.94 -10.46
C MET A 184 9.15 -14.61 -11.13
N THR A 185 8.43 -14.20 -12.17
CA THR A 185 8.53 -12.86 -12.77
C THR A 185 7.77 -11.83 -11.91
N LEU A 186 8.00 -10.52 -12.13
CA LEU A 186 7.19 -9.47 -11.48
C LEU A 186 5.69 -9.66 -11.74
N GLU A 187 5.31 -10.01 -12.97
CA GLU A 187 3.92 -10.27 -13.32
C GLU A 187 3.31 -11.39 -12.47
N TYR A 188 4.02 -12.53 -12.31
CA TYR A 188 3.54 -13.63 -11.46
C TYR A 188 3.49 -13.25 -9.98
N LEU A 189 4.46 -12.48 -9.49
CA LEU A 189 4.43 -11.97 -8.13
C LEU A 189 3.19 -11.08 -7.89
N PHE A 190 2.86 -10.18 -8.80
CA PHE A 190 1.68 -9.32 -8.68
C PHE A 190 0.35 -10.07 -8.84
N ILE A 191 0.28 -11.10 -9.69
CA ILE A 191 -0.88 -12.01 -9.74
C ILE A 191 -1.17 -12.59 -8.36
N ILE A 192 -0.12 -13.03 -7.65
CA ILE A 192 -0.25 -13.66 -6.32
C ILE A 192 -0.54 -12.62 -5.24
N PHE A 193 0.11 -11.46 -5.30
CA PHE A 193 0.05 -10.45 -4.23
C PHE A 193 -1.06 -9.42 -4.38
N SER A 194 -1.72 -9.32 -5.54
CA SER A 194 -2.86 -8.42 -5.72
C SER A 194 -3.89 -8.53 -4.57
N PRO A 195 -4.41 -9.72 -4.21
CA PRO A 195 -5.35 -9.86 -3.08
C PRO A 195 -4.73 -9.61 -1.69
N THR A 196 -3.40 -9.52 -1.60
CA THR A 196 -2.68 -9.17 -0.37
C THR A 196 -2.46 -7.66 -0.27
N ILE A 197 -2.19 -6.96 -1.37
CA ILE A 197 -1.94 -5.50 -1.39
C ILE A 197 -3.25 -4.73 -1.30
N PHE A 198 -4.29 -5.19 -1.99
CA PHE A 198 -5.59 -4.53 -2.04
C PHE A 198 -6.50 -4.95 -0.87
N PRO A 199 -7.22 -4.01 -0.22
CA PRO A 199 -8.19 -4.33 0.82
C PRO A 199 -9.38 -5.11 0.27
N GLU A 200 -10.04 -5.90 1.14
CA GLU A 200 -11.19 -6.76 0.79
C GLU A 200 -12.38 -5.99 0.16
N MET A 201 -12.44 -4.67 0.32
CA MET A 201 -13.50 -3.80 -0.22
C MET A 201 -13.40 -3.53 -1.73
N LEU A 202 -12.28 -3.90 -2.38
CA LEU A 202 -12.13 -3.75 -3.82
C LEU A 202 -12.84 -4.87 -4.58
N ILE A 203 -13.38 -4.53 -5.75
CA ILE A 203 -14.07 -5.50 -6.62
C ILE A 203 -13.10 -6.63 -6.99
N GLN A 204 -13.55 -7.87 -6.87
CA GLN A 204 -12.74 -9.10 -7.07
C GLN A 204 -13.12 -9.85 -8.36
N ASP A 205 -13.77 -9.19 -9.32
CA ASP A 205 -14.04 -9.78 -10.63
C ASP A 205 -12.74 -10.02 -11.40
N LEU A 206 -12.70 -11.08 -12.24
CA LEU A 206 -11.49 -11.47 -12.97
C LEU A 206 -10.94 -10.36 -13.88
N GLU A 207 -11.80 -9.58 -14.54
CA GLU A 207 -11.34 -8.46 -15.39
C GLU A 207 -10.77 -7.32 -14.54
N ILE A 208 -11.37 -7.08 -13.37
CA ILE A 208 -10.87 -6.07 -12.43
C ILE A 208 -9.53 -6.49 -11.82
N ILE A 209 -9.33 -7.78 -11.54
CA ILE A 209 -8.05 -8.31 -11.05
C ILE A 209 -6.93 -8.06 -12.07
N LYS A 210 -7.22 -8.18 -13.38
CA LYS A 210 -6.23 -7.86 -14.43
C LYS A 210 -5.83 -6.38 -14.38
N GLU A 211 -6.79 -5.47 -14.25
CA GLU A 211 -6.50 -4.03 -14.13
C GLU A 211 -5.76 -3.69 -12.83
N GLN A 212 -6.06 -4.38 -11.73
CA GLN A 212 -5.29 -4.28 -10.47
C GLN A 212 -3.83 -4.71 -10.66
N ILE A 213 -3.58 -5.84 -11.33
CA ILE A 213 -2.23 -6.33 -11.62
C ILE A 213 -1.48 -5.36 -12.53
N LYS A 214 -2.14 -4.83 -13.56
CA LYS A 214 -1.58 -3.81 -14.45
C LYS A 214 -1.20 -2.54 -13.68
N PHE A 215 -2.08 -2.08 -12.80
CA PHE A 215 -1.81 -0.93 -11.95
C PHE A 215 -0.59 -1.15 -11.04
N LEU A 216 -0.46 -2.32 -10.42
CA LEU A 216 0.72 -2.65 -9.60
C LEU A 216 2.01 -2.69 -10.42
N ASN A 217 1.97 -3.27 -11.63
CA ASN A 217 3.10 -3.28 -12.56
C ASN A 217 3.57 -1.88 -12.96
N THR A 218 2.66 -0.90 -13.04
CA THR A 218 3.06 0.50 -13.27
C THR A 218 3.57 1.16 -11.98
N THR A 219 2.89 0.88 -10.87
CA THR A 219 3.08 1.53 -9.58
C THR A 219 4.45 1.28 -8.95
N ILE A 220 5.05 0.12 -9.20
CA ILE A 220 6.41 -0.21 -8.73
C ILE A 220 7.48 0.74 -9.33
N PHE A 221 7.21 1.36 -10.47
CA PHE A 221 8.12 2.28 -11.15
C PHE A 221 7.83 3.76 -10.87
N PHE A 222 6.88 4.08 -10.00
CA PHE A 222 6.63 5.47 -9.62
C PHE A 222 7.79 6.07 -8.82
N GLU A 223 7.93 7.39 -8.90
CA GLU A 223 8.89 8.14 -8.09
C GLU A 223 8.31 8.35 -6.68
N TYR A 224 8.79 7.55 -5.72
CA TYR A 224 8.36 7.66 -4.33
C TYR A 224 9.15 8.70 -3.54
N ASN A 225 10.42 8.94 -3.86
CA ASN A 225 11.36 9.70 -3.03
C ASN A 225 11.28 11.20 -3.26
N ARG A 226 11.11 11.63 -4.51
CA ARG A 226 11.04 13.05 -4.85
C ARG A 226 9.60 13.53 -4.92
N ILE A 227 9.21 14.41 -4.01
CA ILE A 227 7.91 15.06 -4.01
C ILE A 227 7.91 16.19 -5.04
N PRO A 228 6.96 16.19 -6.00
CA PRO A 228 6.74 17.32 -6.92
C PRO A 228 6.43 18.62 -6.17
N ASP A 229 7.02 19.73 -6.62
CA ASP A 229 6.91 21.01 -5.90
C ASP A 229 5.48 21.57 -5.95
N ASP A 230 4.71 21.25 -7.00
CA ASP A 230 3.30 21.62 -7.12
C ASP A 230 2.42 20.93 -6.05
N ILE A 231 2.65 19.66 -5.72
CA ILE A 231 1.97 18.99 -4.59
C ILE A 231 2.21 19.76 -3.30
N MET A 232 3.45 20.20 -3.05
CA MET A 232 3.79 20.94 -1.84
C MET A 232 3.09 22.30 -1.77
N ILE A 233 3.09 23.05 -2.87
CA ILE A 233 2.40 24.34 -2.98
C ILE A 233 0.89 24.17 -2.77
N GLU A 234 0.28 23.18 -3.43
CA GLU A 234 -1.15 22.90 -3.30
C GLU A 234 -1.52 22.45 -1.88
N MET A 235 -0.65 21.67 -1.22
CA MET A 235 -0.82 21.22 0.16
C MET A 235 -0.73 22.38 1.16
N GLU A 236 0.25 23.27 1.02
CA GLU A 236 0.39 24.47 1.87
C GLU A 236 -0.77 25.44 1.69
N SER A 237 -1.22 25.65 0.45
CA SER A 237 -2.43 26.42 0.16
C SER A 237 -3.66 25.83 0.84
N PHE A 238 -3.79 24.50 0.78
CA PHE A 238 -4.87 23.78 1.44
C PHE A 238 -4.84 23.94 2.96
N ILE A 239 -3.67 23.88 3.61
CA ILE A 239 -3.52 24.16 5.06
C ILE A 239 -4.02 25.56 5.40
N ARG A 240 -3.49 26.58 4.70
CA ARG A 240 -3.85 27.99 4.96
C ARG A 240 -5.35 28.24 4.85
N ASN A 241 -6.00 27.60 3.88
CA ASN A 241 -7.44 27.74 3.68
C ASN A 241 -8.25 27.08 4.81
N ILE A 242 -7.78 25.99 5.41
CA ILE A 242 -8.46 25.36 6.56
C ILE A 242 -8.35 26.24 7.80
N ASP A 243 -7.15 26.77 8.06
CA ASP A 243 -6.90 27.64 9.22
C ASP A 243 -7.70 28.95 9.15
N PHE A 244 -8.01 29.45 7.95
CA PHE A 244 -8.85 30.64 7.76
C PHE A 244 -10.33 30.43 8.17
N PHE A 245 -10.81 29.18 8.19
CA PHE A 245 -12.17 28.84 8.58
C PHE A 245 -12.30 28.34 10.04
N CYS A 246 -11.21 28.33 10.81
CA CYS A 246 -11.17 27.92 12.22
C CYS A 246 -10.97 29.12 13.14
#